data_AF-A0A966STY0-F1
#
_entry.id   AF-A0A966STY0-F1
#
_cell.length_a   1.000
_cell.length_b   1.000
_cell.length_c   1.000
_cell.angle_alpha   90.00
_cell.angle_beta   90.00
_cell.angle_gamma   90.00
#
_symmetry.space_group_name_H-M   'P 1'
#
loop_
_entity.id
_entity.type
_entity.pdbx_description
1 polymer ?
#
loop_
_entity_poly.entity_id
_entity_poly.type
_entity_poly.pdbx_seq_one_letter_code
_entity_poly.pdbx_strand_id
1 'polypeptide(L)'
;MTGRQIAGLVSDNPDSTEVFLLEKGKSKPVPLAMEIQVKDCDEFRVIRNNVCGGFEPSRIQKELERLKQGGCRADFFLQPLPVVIYRDVPARPGYAHLQATDVLVLVPGGYPGQPLDGAHLPEGSPLLGRVAGSPQGVIVAADGRRWQLVSYHPHNGGGGPAWNKDRHGFHTYLDELLCWIHRANN
;
A
#
# COMPACT_ATOMS: atom_id res chain seq x y z
N MET A 1 -25.63 11.56 25.35
CA MET A 1 -24.83 11.04 24.21
C MET A 1 -24.02 9.86 24.72
N THR A 2 -23.79 8.83 23.90
CA THR A 2 -22.95 7.69 24.29
C THR A 2 -21.48 7.90 23.94
N GLY A 3 -20.57 7.13 24.55
CA GLY A 3 -19.17 7.09 24.13
C GLY A 3 -19.02 6.79 22.63
N ARG A 4 -19.83 5.87 22.09
CA ARG A 4 -19.87 5.56 20.65
C ARG A 4 -20.29 6.77 19.80
N GLN A 5 -21.30 7.52 20.22
CA GLN A 5 -21.74 8.71 19.50
C GLN A 5 -20.68 9.81 19.51
N ILE A 6 -19.95 9.97 20.62
CA ILE A 6 -18.82 10.92 20.73
C ILE A 6 -17.68 10.50 19.79
N ALA A 7 -17.31 9.22 19.81
CA ALA A 7 -16.33 8.67 18.87
C ALA A 7 -16.75 8.89 17.41
N GLY A 8 -18.04 8.74 17.10
CA GLY A 8 -18.61 8.94 15.77
C GLY A 8 -18.55 10.39 15.25
N LEU A 9 -18.30 11.38 16.11
CA LEU A 9 -18.06 12.75 15.68
C LEU A 9 -16.71 12.92 14.96
N VAL A 10 -15.76 12.02 15.23
CA VAL A 10 -14.37 12.15 14.76
C VAL A 10 -13.80 10.86 14.17
N SER A 11 -14.60 9.80 13.99
CA SER A 11 -14.15 8.51 13.45
C SER A 11 -15.27 7.81 12.69
N ASP A 12 -14.98 7.32 11.48
CA ASP A 12 -15.91 6.52 10.66
C ASP A 12 -16.10 5.10 11.21
N ASN A 13 -15.21 4.65 12.10
CA ASN A 13 -15.31 3.38 12.82
C ASN A 13 -15.23 3.62 14.33
N PRO A 14 -16.34 4.03 14.98
CA PRO A 14 -16.35 4.37 16.39
C PRO A 14 -16.14 3.17 17.32
N ASP A 15 -16.43 1.95 16.87
CA ASP A 15 -16.25 0.73 17.67
C ASP A 15 -14.78 0.34 17.87
N SER A 16 -13.87 0.91 17.07
CA SER A 16 -12.42 0.72 17.19
C SER A 16 -11.72 1.91 17.87
N THR A 17 -12.37 2.50 18.88
CA THR A 17 -11.85 3.67 19.60
C THR A 17 -11.95 3.55 21.11
N GLU A 18 -11.13 4.33 21.81
CA GLU A 18 -11.28 4.63 23.24
C GLU A 18 -11.65 6.10 23.41
N VAL A 19 -12.62 6.35 24.29
CA VAL A 19 -13.10 7.70 24.59
C VAL A 19 -12.81 8.04 26.03
N PHE A 20 -12.29 9.24 26.26
CA PHE A 20 -12.02 9.79 27.58
C PHE A 20 -12.63 11.18 27.69
N LEU A 21 -13.29 11.46 28.81
CA LEU A 21 -13.66 12.81 29.22
C LEU A 21 -12.45 13.46 29.91
N LEU A 22 -12.14 14.70 29.56
CA LEU A 22 -11.08 15.49 30.16
C LEU A 22 -11.68 16.43 31.21
N GLU A 23 -11.40 16.16 32.48
CA GLU A 23 -11.82 17.00 33.60
C GLU A 23 -10.59 17.53 34.34
N LYS A 24 -10.34 18.85 34.27
CA LYS A 24 -9.27 19.52 35.03
C LYS A 24 -7.90 18.83 34.90
N GLY A 25 -7.54 18.45 33.67
CA GLY A 25 -6.27 17.78 33.35
C GLY A 25 -6.22 16.28 33.65
N LYS A 26 -7.32 15.66 34.08
CA LYS A 26 -7.43 14.20 34.28
C LYS A 26 -8.32 13.59 33.20
N SER A 27 -7.91 12.44 32.67
CA SER A 27 -8.71 11.67 31.70
C SER A 27 -9.51 10.59 32.41
N LYS A 28 -10.84 10.61 32.28
CA LYS A 28 -11.75 9.58 32.78
C LYS A 28 -12.29 8.76 31.60
N PRO A 29 -12.18 7.42 31.60
CA PRO A 29 -12.68 6.60 30.50
C PRO A 29 -14.22 6.69 30.40
N VAL A 30 -14.71 6.76 29.16
CA VAL A 30 -16.12 6.71 28.79
C VAL A 30 -16.33 5.48 27.92
N PRO A 31 -16.82 4.36 28.48
CA PRO A 31 -17.12 3.17 27.70
C PRO A 31 -18.09 3.47 26.55
N LEU A 32 -17.92 2.82 25.39
CA LEU A 32 -18.68 3.15 24.18
C LEU A 32 -20.20 3.03 24.35
N ALA A 33 -20.66 2.09 25.18
CA ALA A 33 -22.08 1.88 25.48
C ALA A 33 -22.63 2.77 26.62
N MET A 34 -21.76 3.50 27.33
CA MET A 34 -22.17 4.35 28.46
C MET A 34 -22.84 5.63 27.93
N GLU A 35 -24.05 5.92 28.41
CA GLU A 35 -24.68 7.22 28.24
C GLU A 35 -24.09 8.24 29.22
N ILE A 36 -23.76 9.42 28.69
CA ILE A 36 -23.33 10.57 29.47
C ILE A 36 -24.13 11.82 29.08
N GLN A 37 -24.29 12.73 30.04
CA GLN A 37 -24.75 14.09 29.76
C GLN A 37 -23.55 14.93 29.36
N VAL A 38 -23.54 15.37 28.10
CA VAL A 38 -22.54 16.31 27.59
C VAL A 38 -23.01 17.72 27.93
N LYS A 39 -22.14 18.50 28.55
CA LYS A 39 -22.37 19.90 28.92
C LYS A 39 -21.55 20.83 28.04
N ASP A 40 -21.87 22.12 28.10
CA ASP A 40 -21.14 23.13 27.35
C ASP A 40 -19.67 23.17 27.78
N CYS A 41 -18.76 23.24 26.80
CA CYS A 41 -17.31 23.17 26.97
C CYS A 41 -16.72 21.84 27.52
N ASP A 42 -17.46 20.72 27.49
CA ASP A 42 -16.85 19.42 27.79
C ASP A 42 -15.79 19.05 26.74
N GLU A 43 -14.61 18.64 27.19
CA GLU A 43 -13.51 18.20 26.33
C GLU A 43 -13.37 16.68 26.33
N PHE A 44 -13.23 16.09 25.15
CA PHE A 44 -13.05 14.65 25.00
C PHE A 44 -11.77 14.32 24.25
N ARG A 45 -11.06 13.28 24.70
CA ARG A 45 -9.97 12.64 23.96
C ARG A 45 -10.48 11.33 23.37
N VAL A 46 -10.42 11.21 22.05
CA VAL A 46 -10.74 9.96 21.33
C VAL A 46 -9.46 9.39 20.76
N ILE A 47 -9.12 8.16 21.14
CA ILE A 47 -7.97 7.41 20.63
C ILE A 47 -8.51 6.38 19.64
N ARG A 48 -8.01 6.37 18.41
CA ARG A 48 -8.32 5.32 17.44
C ARG A 48 -7.36 4.15 17.69
N ASN A 49 -7.89 2.99 18.04
CA ASN A 49 -7.08 1.81 18.39
C ASN A 49 -6.65 0.99 17.18
N ASN A 50 -7.33 1.18 16.04
CA ASN A 50 -7.03 0.49 14.80
C ASN A 50 -6.57 1.46 13.71
N VAL A 51 -5.57 2.30 14.01
CA VAL A 51 -4.88 3.08 12.98
C VAL A 51 -3.97 2.14 12.20
N CYS A 52 -4.54 1.28 11.37
CA CYS A 52 -3.84 0.86 10.16
C CYS A 52 -3.71 2.15 9.36
N GLY A 53 -2.54 2.77 9.36
CA GLY A 53 -2.28 4.06 8.72
C GLY A 53 -2.38 3.99 7.21
N GLY A 54 -3.57 3.61 6.70
CA GLY A 54 -3.90 3.38 5.32
C GLY A 54 -3.42 4.53 4.44
N PHE A 55 -3.19 4.24 3.18
CA PHE A 55 -2.73 5.24 2.24
C PHE A 55 -3.85 6.22 1.88
N GLU A 56 -3.44 7.46 1.63
CA GLU A 56 -4.35 8.50 1.16
C GLU A 56 -4.80 8.18 -0.27
N PRO A 57 -6.11 8.01 -0.57
CA PRO A 57 -6.58 7.67 -1.92
C PRO A 57 -6.18 8.72 -2.97
N SER A 58 -6.10 10.00 -2.56
CA SER A 58 -5.67 11.10 -3.44
C SER A 58 -4.23 10.90 -3.95
N ARG A 59 -3.35 10.32 -3.11
CA ARG A 59 -1.97 10.03 -3.45
C ARG A 59 -1.89 8.94 -4.52
N ILE A 60 -2.66 7.86 -4.35
CA ILE A 60 -2.77 6.77 -5.32
C ILE A 60 -3.24 7.33 -6.68
N GLN A 61 -4.34 8.09 -6.68
CA GLN A 61 -4.89 8.65 -7.92
C GLN A 61 -3.88 9.55 -8.65
N LYS A 62 -3.21 10.44 -7.90
CA LYS A 62 -2.19 11.34 -8.47
C LYS A 62 -1.05 10.56 -9.14
N GLU A 63 -0.63 9.45 -8.55
CA GLU A 63 0.46 8.64 -9.11
C GLU A 63 0.03 7.80 -10.31
N LEU A 64 -1.18 7.25 -10.30
CA LEU A 64 -1.74 6.55 -11.45
C LEU A 64 -1.90 7.50 -12.65
N GLU A 65 -2.37 8.73 -12.43
CA GLU A 65 -2.41 9.75 -13.49
C GLU A 65 -1.01 10.10 -14.01
N ARG A 66 -0.01 10.19 -13.13
CA ARG A 66 1.38 10.42 -13.54
C ARG A 66 1.94 9.28 -14.40
N LEU A 67 1.64 8.03 -14.04
CA LEU A 67 2.00 6.86 -14.85
C LEU A 67 1.35 6.91 -16.23
N LYS A 68 0.03 7.19 -16.26
CA LYS A 68 -0.74 7.31 -17.48
C LYS A 68 -0.22 8.42 -18.41
N GLN A 69 0.13 9.57 -17.86
CA GLN A 69 0.76 10.68 -18.59
C GLN A 69 2.12 10.28 -19.18
N GLY A 70 2.88 9.41 -18.49
CA GLY A 70 4.12 8.82 -18.99
C GLY A 70 3.93 7.65 -19.97
N GLY A 71 2.68 7.31 -20.33
CA GLY A 71 2.36 6.20 -21.25
C GLY A 71 2.39 4.81 -20.59
N CYS A 72 2.58 4.72 -19.27
CA CYS A 72 2.50 3.46 -18.55
C CYS A 72 1.05 3.11 -18.24
N ARG A 73 0.66 1.86 -18.51
CA ARG A 73 -0.64 1.31 -18.09
C ARG A 73 -0.47 0.61 -16.74
N ALA A 74 -1.21 1.08 -15.73
CA ALA A 74 -1.25 0.44 -14.43
C ALA A 74 -2.69 0.39 -13.90
N ASP A 75 -3.05 -0.75 -13.32
CA ASP A 75 -4.35 -0.95 -12.67
C ASP A 75 -4.16 -0.98 -11.15
N PHE A 76 -5.02 -0.30 -10.41
CA PHE A 76 -5.03 -0.37 -8.94
C PHE A 76 -6.26 -1.13 -8.46
N PHE A 77 -6.04 -2.08 -7.56
CA PHE A 77 -7.10 -2.85 -6.92
C PHE A 77 -7.00 -2.70 -5.41
N LEU A 78 -8.13 -2.45 -4.76
CA LEU A 78 -8.20 -2.31 -3.30
C LEU A 78 -8.41 -3.65 -2.59
N GLN A 79 -9.08 -4.59 -3.24
CA GLN A 79 -9.49 -5.89 -2.69
C GLN A 79 -9.01 -7.04 -3.58
N PRO A 80 -8.67 -8.23 -3.04
CA PRO A 80 -8.73 -8.60 -1.61
C PRO A 80 -7.65 -7.93 -0.75
N LEU A 81 -6.61 -7.36 -1.39
CA LEU A 81 -5.62 -6.51 -0.75
C LEU A 81 -5.20 -5.39 -1.72
N PRO A 82 -4.69 -4.26 -1.20
CA PRO A 82 -4.24 -3.15 -2.04
C PRO A 82 -3.03 -3.52 -2.91
N VAL A 83 -3.19 -3.44 -4.23
CA VAL A 83 -2.14 -3.77 -5.19
C VAL A 83 -2.17 -2.81 -6.38
N VAL A 84 -0.99 -2.56 -6.95
CA VAL A 84 -0.86 -1.95 -8.28
C VAL A 84 -0.30 -3.00 -9.23
N ILE A 85 -0.91 -3.15 -10.40
CA ILE A 85 -0.43 -4.04 -11.46
C ILE A 85 0.09 -3.16 -12.60
N TYR A 86 1.40 -3.15 -12.79
CA TYR A 86 2.03 -2.54 -13.95
C TYR A 86 1.87 -3.50 -15.13
N ARG A 87 1.28 -3.00 -16.21
CA ARG A 87 0.97 -3.82 -17.39
C ARG A 87 2.05 -3.66 -18.45
N ASP A 88 2.31 -4.76 -19.15
CA ASP A 88 3.20 -4.80 -20.32
C ASP A 88 4.59 -4.19 -20.03
N VAL A 89 5.17 -4.45 -18.85
CA VAL A 89 6.53 -4.01 -18.51
C VAL A 89 7.52 -4.68 -19.47
N PRO A 90 8.22 -3.92 -20.31
CA PRO A 90 9.06 -4.49 -21.36
C PRO A 90 10.30 -5.19 -20.79
N ALA A 91 10.65 -6.32 -21.39
CA ALA A 91 11.98 -6.90 -21.26
C ALA A 91 12.98 -6.18 -22.16
N ARG A 92 14.26 -6.50 -22.00
CA ARG A 92 15.28 -5.97 -22.91
C ARG A 92 15.01 -6.42 -24.36
N PRO A 93 15.30 -5.58 -25.37
CA PRO A 93 15.16 -5.97 -26.77
C PRO A 93 15.91 -7.27 -27.08
N GLY A 94 15.26 -8.18 -27.81
CA GLY A 94 15.83 -9.47 -28.18
C GLY A 94 15.90 -10.51 -27.05
N TYR A 95 15.26 -10.27 -25.90
CA TYR A 95 15.16 -11.29 -24.86
C TYR A 95 14.35 -12.50 -25.36
N ALA A 96 14.95 -13.68 -25.27
CA ALA A 96 14.45 -14.88 -25.95
C ALA A 96 13.17 -15.45 -25.31
N HIS A 97 12.92 -15.18 -24.02
CA HIS A 97 11.86 -15.84 -23.27
C HIS A 97 10.51 -15.09 -23.30
N LEU A 98 10.53 -13.76 -23.41
CA LEU A 98 9.35 -12.91 -23.53
C LEU A 98 9.70 -11.49 -23.99
N GLN A 99 8.72 -10.75 -24.50
CA GLN A 99 8.87 -9.33 -24.87
C GLN A 99 8.46 -8.38 -23.74
N ALA A 100 7.43 -8.73 -22.97
CA ALA A 100 6.93 -7.94 -21.86
C ALA A 100 6.22 -8.84 -20.85
N THR A 101 6.05 -8.35 -19.62
CA THR A 101 5.33 -9.06 -18.55
C THR A 101 4.52 -8.09 -17.70
N ASP A 102 3.46 -8.58 -17.07
CA ASP A 102 2.79 -7.80 -16.03
C ASP A 102 3.54 -7.98 -14.70
N VAL A 103 3.56 -6.95 -13.86
CA VAL A 103 4.18 -7.01 -12.53
C VAL A 103 3.20 -6.47 -11.49
N LEU A 104 2.93 -7.25 -10.46
CA LEU A 104 2.08 -6.83 -9.35
C LEU A 104 2.96 -6.35 -8.18
N VAL A 105 2.59 -5.24 -7.55
CA VAL A 105 3.27 -4.70 -6.38
C VAL A 105 2.24 -4.45 -5.28
N LEU A 106 2.56 -4.88 -4.07
CA LEU A 106 1.71 -4.63 -2.91
C LEU A 106 1.80 -3.16 -2.53
N VAL A 107 0.65 -2.55 -2.24
CA VAL A 107 0.59 -1.21 -1.66
C VAL A 107 0.47 -1.37 -0.14
N PRO A 108 1.52 -1.10 0.64
CA PRO A 108 1.48 -1.31 2.07
C PRO A 108 0.51 -0.33 2.72
N GLY A 109 -0.04 -0.73 3.87
CA GLY A 109 -0.97 0.12 4.63
C GLY A 109 -0.40 1.52 4.87
N GLY A 110 0.87 1.63 5.29
CA GLY A 110 1.53 2.89 5.59
C GLY A 110 2.00 3.72 4.39
N TYR A 111 1.60 3.41 3.16
CA TYR A 111 2.04 4.14 1.97
C TYR A 111 1.54 5.62 1.97
N PRO A 112 2.35 6.62 1.58
CA PRO A 112 3.73 6.55 1.08
C PRO A 112 4.81 6.60 2.17
N GLY A 113 4.45 6.59 3.45
CA GLY A 113 5.43 6.54 4.56
C GLY A 113 6.22 5.23 4.60
N GLN A 114 5.60 4.12 4.19
CA GLN A 114 6.25 2.82 3.96
C GLN A 114 6.63 2.66 2.48
N PRO A 115 7.82 2.11 2.17
CA PRO A 115 8.26 1.90 0.80
C PRO A 115 7.40 0.86 0.08
N LEU A 116 7.25 1.04 -1.23
CA LEU A 116 6.79 -0.03 -2.09
C LEU A 116 7.85 -1.12 -2.12
N ASP A 117 7.42 -2.35 -1.91
CA ASP A 117 8.33 -3.48 -1.80
C ASP A 117 7.62 -4.79 -2.17
N GLY A 118 8.38 -5.79 -2.62
CA GLY A 118 7.85 -7.10 -2.96
C GLY A 118 7.07 -7.12 -4.28
N ALA A 119 7.82 -7.05 -5.38
CA ALA A 119 7.27 -7.27 -6.72
C ALA A 119 6.89 -8.75 -6.92
N HIS A 120 5.77 -8.98 -7.59
CA HIS A 120 5.28 -10.31 -7.94
C HIS A 120 5.23 -10.45 -9.45
N LEU A 121 5.61 -11.63 -9.93
CA LEU A 121 5.43 -12.04 -11.32
C LEU A 121 4.23 -12.98 -11.43
N PRO A 122 3.62 -13.13 -12.61
CA PRO A 122 2.64 -14.18 -12.85
C PRO A 122 3.23 -15.55 -12.48
N GLU A 123 2.46 -16.40 -11.83
CA GLU A 123 2.88 -17.77 -11.53
C GLU A 123 3.27 -18.49 -12.83
N GLY A 124 4.42 -19.16 -12.82
CA GLY A 124 4.97 -19.79 -14.03
C GLY A 124 5.63 -18.83 -15.02
N SER A 125 5.81 -17.55 -14.67
CA SER A 125 6.52 -16.59 -15.51
C SER A 125 7.92 -17.10 -15.90
N PRO A 126 8.33 -16.98 -17.18
CA PRO A 126 9.68 -17.32 -17.63
C PRO A 126 10.79 -16.55 -16.90
N LEU A 127 10.46 -15.45 -16.23
CA LEU A 127 11.41 -14.62 -15.48
C LEU A 127 11.72 -15.17 -14.09
N LEU A 128 10.94 -16.12 -13.57
CA LEU A 128 11.21 -16.74 -12.28
C LEU A 128 12.56 -17.47 -12.30
N GLY A 129 13.45 -17.10 -11.38
CA GLY A 129 14.83 -17.59 -11.33
C GLY A 129 15.79 -16.92 -12.34
N ARG A 130 15.31 -15.97 -13.16
CA ARG A 130 16.14 -15.20 -14.09
C ARG A 130 16.34 -13.76 -13.65
N VAL A 131 15.38 -13.17 -12.94
CA VAL A 131 15.52 -11.84 -12.35
C VAL A 131 16.14 -11.90 -10.95
N ALA A 132 16.64 -10.76 -10.45
CA ALA A 132 17.22 -10.69 -9.12
C ALA A 132 16.17 -10.95 -8.02
N GLY A 133 16.56 -11.66 -6.96
CA GLY A 133 15.67 -12.11 -5.90
C GLY A 133 15.18 -13.54 -6.11
N SER A 134 14.61 -14.13 -5.07
CA SER A 134 14.14 -15.51 -5.08
C SER A 134 12.61 -15.55 -5.11
N PRO A 135 12.00 -16.45 -5.91
CA PRO A 135 10.57 -16.72 -5.84
C PRO A 135 10.16 -17.22 -4.45
N GLN A 136 9.03 -16.71 -3.95
CA GLN A 136 8.45 -17.07 -2.65
C GLN A 136 6.97 -17.43 -2.82
N GLY A 137 6.16 -17.24 -1.76
CA GLY A 137 4.75 -17.58 -1.73
C GLY A 137 3.94 -17.00 -2.88
N VAL A 138 2.77 -17.60 -3.12
CA VAL A 138 1.83 -17.21 -4.17
C VAL A 138 0.62 -16.56 -3.54
N ILE A 139 0.16 -15.47 -4.13
CA ILE A 139 -1.11 -14.81 -3.80
C ILE A 139 -2.06 -14.85 -5.00
N VAL A 140 -3.35 -14.74 -4.74
CA VAL A 140 -4.36 -14.49 -5.78
C VAL A 140 -4.78 -13.04 -5.69
N ALA A 141 -4.62 -12.30 -6.78
CA ALA A 141 -5.01 -10.90 -6.83
C ALA A 141 -6.44 -10.72 -7.37
N ALA A 142 -6.91 -9.48 -7.35
CA ALA A 142 -8.23 -9.07 -7.80
C ALA A 142 -8.53 -9.43 -9.27
N ASP A 143 -7.51 -9.54 -10.11
CA ASP A 143 -7.63 -9.91 -11.52
C ASP A 143 -7.82 -11.42 -11.74
N GLY A 144 -7.96 -12.19 -10.65
CA GLY A 144 -8.14 -13.64 -10.67
C GLY A 144 -6.87 -14.42 -11.01
N ARG A 145 -5.76 -13.73 -11.29
CA ARG A 145 -4.48 -14.39 -11.59
C ARG A 145 -3.74 -14.74 -10.31
N ARG A 146 -2.89 -15.75 -10.42
CA ARG A 146 -1.95 -16.18 -9.38
C ARG A 146 -0.62 -15.46 -9.60
N TRP A 147 -0.11 -14.87 -8.53
CA TRP A 147 1.06 -14.01 -8.53
C TRP A 147 2.08 -14.55 -7.54
N GLN A 148 3.29 -14.79 -8.01
CA GLN A 148 4.39 -15.28 -7.19
C GLN A 148 5.29 -14.13 -6.76
N LEU A 149 5.44 -13.95 -5.45
CA LEU A 149 6.35 -12.97 -4.89
C LEU A 149 7.78 -13.27 -5.34
N VAL A 150 8.53 -12.24 -5.71
CA VAL A 150 9.97 -12.31 -5.86
C VAL A 150 10.58 -11.28 -4.91
N SER A 151 11.51 -11.73 -4.07
CA SER A 151 12.13 -10.93 -2.99
C SER A 151 13.08 -9.85 -3.54
N TYR A 152 12.53 -8.89 -4.28
CA TYR A 152 13.25 -7.76 -4.84
C TYR A 152 12.93 -6.48 -4.06
N HIS A 153 13.98 -5.92 -3.45
CA HIS A 153 13.90 -4.83 -2.47
C HIS A 153 14.74 -3.62 -2.89
N PRO A 154 14.36 -2.84 -3.92
CA PRO A 154 15.22 -1.81 -4.51
C PRO A 154 15.69 -0.77 -3.48
N HIS A 155 14.82 -0.37 -2.55
CA HIS A 155 15.11 0.63 -1.53
C HIS A 155 15.73 0.07 -0.23
N ASN A 156 15.97 -1.25 -0.15
CA ASN A 156 16.52 -1.92 1.02
C ASN A 156 17.62 -2.91 0.62
N GLY A 157 18.71 -2.38 0.05
CA GLY A 157 19.88 -3.17 -0.37
C GLY A 157 19.81 -3.72 -1.80
N GLY A 158 18.74 -3.43 -2.56
CA GLY A 158 18.58 -3.84 -3.96
C GLY A 158 19.23 -2.91 -5.01
N GLY A 159 19.98 -1.89 -4.56
CA GLY A 159 20.76 -1.00 -5.43
C GLY A 159 20.07 0.33 -5.80
N GLY A 160 18.83 0.55 -5.38
CA GLY A 160 18.13 1.83 -5.50
C GLY A 160 18.47 2.80 -4.34
N PRO A 161 18.15 4.10 -4.48
CA PRO A 161 18.32 5.07 -3.39
C PRO A 161 17.36 4.79 -2.23
N ALA A 162 17.70 5.28 -1.04
CA ALA A 162 16.82 5.17 0.13
C ALA A 162 15.43 5.79 -0.15
N TRP A 163 14.37 5.17 0.37
CA TRP A 163 13.00 5.63 0.15
C TRP A 163 12.75 7.05 0.68
N ASN A 164 12.14 7.90 -0.15
CA ASN A 164 11.69 9.22 0.23
C ASN A 164 10.23 9.39 -0.18
N LYS A 165 9.32 9.41 0.80
CA LYS A 165 7.86 9.49 0.58
C LYS A 165 7.39 10.69 -0.27
N ASP A 166 8.17 11.77 -0.26
CA ASP A 166 7.83 13.02 -0.94
C ASP A 166 8.33 13.02 -2.41
N ARG A 167 9.25 12.13 -2.76
CA ARG A 167 9.84 12.02 -4.10
C ARG A 167 9.49 10.72 -4.81
N HIS A 168 9.45 9.61 -4.09
CA HIS A 168 9.23 8.28 -4.63
C HIS A 168 7.75 7.90 -4.57
N GLY A 169 7.35 7.05 -5.51
CA GLY A 169 6.02 6.49 -5.63
C GLY A 169 5.93 5.48 -6.76
N PHE A 170 4.73 5.20 -7.29
CA PHE A 170 4.55 4.22 -8.36
C PHE A 170 5.41 4.51 -9.60
N HIS A 171 5.51 5.78 -9.99
CA HIS A 171 6.31 6.20 -11.14
C HIS A 171 7.81 5.91 -10.98
N THR A 172 8.43 6.17 -9.83
CA THR A 172 9.85 5.81 -9.61
C THR A 172 10.01 4.31 -9.41
N TYR A 173 9.01 3.64 -8.83
CA TYR A 173 9.08 2.19 -8.67
C TYR A 173 8.99 1.48 -10.03
N LEU A 174 8.27 2.04 -11.00
CA LEU A 174 8.31 1.55 -12.39
C LEU A 174 9.73 1.57 -12.95
N ASP A 175 10.53 2.61 -12.69
CA ASP A 175 11.92 2.66 -13.14
C ASP A 175 12.74 1.49 -12.58
N GLU A 176 12.54 1.16 -11.30
CA GLU A 176 13.15 0.00 -10.65
C GLU A 176 12.68 -1.32 -11.29
N LEU A 177 11.38 -1.45 -11.57
CA LEU A 177 10.83 -2.62 -12.26
C LEU A 177 11.40 -2.78 -13.68
N LEU A 178 11.51 -1.69 -14.44
CA LEU A 178 12.12 -1.70 -15.77
C LEU A 178 13.57 -2.18 -15.69
N CYS A 179 14.34 -1.65 -14.74
CA CYS A 179 15.73 -2.08 -14.52
C CYS A 179 15.81 -3.55 -14.12
N TRP A 180 14.91 -4.01 -13.25
CA TRP A 180 14.84 -5.37 -12.75
C TRP A 180 14.55 -6.39 -13.86
N ILE A 181 13.51 -6.14 -14.66
CA ILE A 181 13.12 -7.00 -15.78
C ILE A 181 14.17 -6.97 -16.90
N HIS A 182 14.74 -5.81 -17.21
CA HIS A 182 15.78 -5.66 -18.24
C HIS A 182 17.04 -6.49 -17.93
N ARG A 183 17.37 -6.66 -16.64
CA ARG A 183 18.54 -7.41 -16.16
C ARG A 183 18.32 -8.92 -16.04
N ALA A 184 17.17 -9.46 -16.46
CA ALA A 184 16.90 -10.89 -16.38
C ALA A 184 17.98 -11.73 -17.11
N ASN A 185 18.50 -12.77 -16.46
CA ASN A 185 19.46 -13.69 -17.08
C ASN A 185 18.83 -14.43 -18.27
N ASN A 186 19.67 -14.91 -19.20
CA ASN A 186 19.21 -15.80 -20.27
C ASN A 186 18.97 -17.22 -19.72
#